data_AF-Q835E6-F1
#
_entry.id   AF-Q835E6-F1
#
_cell.length_a   1.000
_cell.length_b   1.000
_cell.length_c   1.000
_cell.angle_alpha   90.00
_cell.angle_beta   90.00
_cell.angle_gamma   90.00
#
_symmetry.space_group_name_H-M   'P 1'
#
loop_
_entity.id
_entity.type
_entity.pdbx_description
1 polymer ?
#
loop_
_entity_poly.entity_id
_entity_poly.type
_entity_poly.pdbx_seq_one_letter_code
_entity_poly.pdbx_strand_id
1 'polypeptide(L)'
;MGFLKDETGFMMIGNVPEGTCEICAVKHDEEQPHNQQSLTYQYKFYDKNGRWPTWKDAMSHCPDEIKKVWMAALTEKGIDIDDQ
;
A
#
# COMPACT_ATOMS: atom_id res chain seq x y z
N MET A 1 -8.34 -17.70 0.43
CA MET A 1 -7.25 -17.77 -0.57
C MET A 1 -7.20 -16.41 -1.25
N GLY A 2 -6.06 -15.96 -1.79
CA GLY A 2 -5.93 -14.61 -2.36
C GLY A 2 -6.53 -14.51 -3.76
N PHE A 3 -6.95 -13.31 -4.16
CA PHE A 3 -7.55 -13.00 -5.45
C PHE A 3 -6.69 -13.46 -6.63
N LEU A 4 -5.37 -13.27 -6.60
CA LEU A 4 -4.50 -13.71 -7.70
C LEU A 4 -4.54 -15.23 -7.86
N LYS A 5 -4.56 -15.97 -6.75
CA LYS A 5 -4.61 -17.43 -6.80
C LYS A 5 -5.93 -17.92 -7.37
N ASP A 6 -7.03 -17.30 -6.95
CA ASP A 6 -8.36 -17.72 -7.35
C ASP A 6 -8.62 -17.39 -8.82
N GLU A 7 -8.14 -16.25 -9.31
CA GLU A 7 -8.36 -15.81 -10.70
C GLU A 7 -7.35 -16.38 -11.71
N THR A 8 -6.10 -16.59 -11.29
CA THR A 8 -5.00 -16.88 -12.23
C THR A 8 -4.15 -18.09 -11.87
N GLY A 9 -4.32 -18.65 -10.68
CA GLY A 9 -3.44 -19.70 -10.14
C GLY A 9 -2.07 -19.19 -9.64
N PHE A 10 -1.73 -17.92 -9.83
CA PHE A 10 -0.51 -17.31 -9.25
C PHE A 10 -0.67 -17.10 -7.75
N MET A 11 0.35 -17.44 -6.96
CA MET A 11 0.33 -17.31 -5.50
C MET A 11 1.40 -16.33 -5.02
N MET A 12 1.00 -15.35 -4.21
CA MET A 12 1.93 -14.49 -3.47
C MET A 12 2.56 -15.25 -2.32
N ILE A 13 3.89 -15.22 -2.21
CA ILE A 13 4.61 -15.77 -1.05
C ILE A 13 4.58 -14.71 0.06
N GLY A 14 3.90 -15.01 1.17
CA GLY A 14 3.60 -14.04 2.23
C GLY A 14 4.75 -13.68 3.17
N ASN A 15 5.93 -14.27 3.01
CA ASN A 15 7.05 -14.09 3.93
C ASN A 15 7.63 -12.67 3.82
N VAL A 16 7.91 -12.05 4.96
CA VAL A 16 8.66 -10.79 5.06
C VAL A 16 9.81 -10.95 6.05
N PRO A 17 10.88 -10.15 5.96
CA PRO A 17 11.92 -10.13 6.99
C PRO A 17 11.35 -9.79 8.37
N GLU A 18 11.90 -10.38 9.43
CA GLU A 18 11.49 -10.10 10.80
C GLU A 18 11.65 -8.61 11.15
N GLY A 19 10.66 -8.05 11.87
CA GLY A 19 10.66 -6.64 12.26
C GLY A 19 10.36 -5.65 11.14
N THR A 20 9.86 -6.12 9.99
CA THR A 20 9.37 -5.28 8.89
C THR A 20 7.85 -5.33 8.78
N CYS A 21 7.26 -4.33 8.11
CA CYS A 21 5.83 -4.33 7.86
C CYS A 21 5.41 -5.54 7.01
N GLU A 22 4.36 -6.25 7.42
CA GLU A 22 3.84 -7.45 6.73
C GLU A 22 3.35 -7.17 5.31
N ILE A 23 2.98 -5.93 4.98
CA ILE A 23 2.51 -5.56 3.64
C ILE A 23 3.64 -4.95 2.80
N CYS A 24 4.56 -4.19 3.41
CA CYS A 24 5.61 -3.49 2.66
C CYS A 24 6.91 -4.29 2.53
N ALA A 25 7.17 -5.25 3.43
CA ALA A 25 8.45 -5.96 3.59
C ALA A 25 9.66 -5.05 3.84
N VAL A 26 9.42 -3.85 4.35
CA VAL A 26 10.45 -2.88 4.77
C VAL A 26 10.11 -2.32 6.14
N LYS A 27 11.12 -1.86 6.87
CA LYS A 27 10.94 -1.19 8.15
C LYS A 27 10.46 0.24 7.90
N HIS A 28 9.33 0.61 8.49
CA HIS A 28 8.85 1.97 8.56
C HIS A 28 8.06 2.17 9.86
N ASP A 29 7.86 3.42 10.23
CA ASP A 29 7.01 3.79 11.37
C ASP A 29 5.54 3.46 11.05
N GLU A 30 4.78 2.98 12.04
CA GLU A 30 3.39 2.53 11.87
C GLU A 30 2.43 3.68 11.56
N GLU A 31 2.78 4.92 11.88
CA GLU A 31 1.96 6.08 11.53
C GLU A 31 2.19 6.53 10.08
N GLN A 32 3.27 6.07 9.44
CA GLN A 32 3.63 6.43 8.07
C GLN A 32 2.93 5.54 7.05
N PRO A 33 2.51 6.10 5.90
CA PRO A 33 1.76 5.34 4.91
C PRO A 33 2.59 4.22 4.32
N HIS A 34 1.87 3.24 3.77
CA HIS A 34 2.50 2.35 2.81
C HIS A 34 2.97 3.16 1.60
N ASN A 35 4.02 2.70 0.92
CA ASN A 35 4.40 3.30 -0.35
C ASN A 35 3.48 2.73 -1.45
N GLN A 36 2.54 3.53 -1.96
CA GLN A 36 1.61 3.11 -3.01
C GLN A 36 2.32 2.58 -4.27
N GLN A 37 3.54 3.06 -4.53
CA GLN A 37 4.35 2.67 -5.70
C GLN A 37 5.24 1.45 -5.45
N SER A 38 5.27 0.91 -4.23
CA SER A 38 6.01 -0.32 -3.93
C SER A 38 5.30 -1.53 -4.55
N LEU A 39 6.01 -2.29 -5.39
CA LEU A 39 5.47 -3.53 -5.98
C LEU A 39 4.99 -4.51 -4.93
N THR A 40 5.73 -4.66 -3.81
CA THR A 40 5.32 -5.55 -2.72
C THR A 40 3.98 -5.14 -2.14
N TYR A 41 3.78 -3.84 -1.89
CA TYR A 41 2.51 -3.31 -1.38
C TYR A 41 1.41 -3.46 -2.43
N GLN A 42 1.65 -3.06 -3.68
CA GLN A 42 0.68 -3.14 -4.77
C GLN A 42 0.14 -4.55 -4.97
N TYR A 43 1.01 -5.55 -5.06
CA TYR A 43 0.58 -6.93 -5.30
C TYR A 43 -0.05 -7.56 -4.07
N LYS A 44 0.41 -7.27 -2.84
CA LYS A 44 -0.27 -7.75 -1.62
C LYS A 44 -1.65 -7.11 -1.45
N PHE A 45 -1.78 -5.83 -1.79
CA PHE A 45 -3.08 -5.16 -1.79
C PHE A 45 -3.99 -5.73 -2.87
N TYR A 46 -3.48 -5.94 -4.09
CA TYR A 46 -4.24 -6.52 -5.20
C TYR A 46 -4.70 -7.94 -4.89
N ASP A 47 -3.82 -8.80 -4.35
CA ASP A 47 -4.18 -10.17 -3.95
C ASP A 47 -5.25 -10.18 -2.85
N LYS A 48 -5.31 -9.15 -2.00
CA LYS A 48 -6.34 -9.03 -0.97
C LYS A 48 -7.66 -8.45 -1.48
N ASN A 49 -7.61 -7.50 -2.41
CA ASN A 49 -8.76 -6.63 -2.73
C ASN A 49 -9.24 -6.73 -4.19
N GLY A 50 -8.53 -7.41 -5.08
CA GLY A 50 -8.87 -7.54 -6.50
C GLY A 50 -8.76 -6.25 -7.33
N ARG A 51 -8.13 -5.20 -6.78
CA ARG A 51 -7.87 -3.92 -7.46
C ARG A 51 -6.53 -3.34 -7.04
N TRP A 52 -5.97 -2.45 -7.87
CA TRP A 52 -4.74 -1.73 -7.52
C TRP A 52 -5.01 -0.71 -6.40
N PRO A 53 -4.04 -0.46 -5.50
CA PRO A 53 -4.21 0.51 -4.43
C PRO A 53 -4.05 1.95 -4.94
N THR A 54 -4.75 2.86 -4.29
CA THR A 54 -4.59 4.32 -4.40
C THR A 54 -3.68 4.85 -3.28
N TRP A 55 -3.24 6.11 -3.37
CA TRP A 55 -2.56 6.76 -2.25
C TRP A 55 -3.45 6.88 -1.00
N LYS A 56 -4.78 6.95 -1.17
CA LYS A 56 -5.73 6.92 -0.03
C LYS A 56 -5.73 5.57 0.69
N ASP A 57 -5.66 4.47 -0.06
CA ASP A 57 -5.53 3.13 0.52
C ASP A 57 -4.20 2.97 1.27
N ALA A 58 -3.13 3.53 0.71
CA ALA A 58 -1.80 3.46 1.31
C ALA A 58 -1.72 4.23 2.64
N MET A 59 -2.50 5.31 2.76
CA MET A 59 -2.64 6.13 3.95
C MET A 59 -3.78 5.71 4.89
N SER A 60 -4.52 4.62 4.62
CA SER A 60 -5.79 4.35 5.32
C SER A 60 -5.65 4.26 6.84
N HIS A 61 -4.52 3.69 7.30
CA HIS A 61 -4.21 3.49 8.71
C HIS A 61 -3.53 4.70 9.37
N CYS A 62 -3.08 5.69 8.59
CA CYS A 62 -2.36 6.83 9.12
C CYS A 62 -3.27 7.73 10.00
N PRO A 63 -2.70 8.39 11.03
CA PRO A 63 -3.36 9.49 11.71
C PRO A 63 -3.72 10.63 10.76
N ASP A 64 -4.79 11.37 11.06
CA ASP A 64 -5.29 12.43 10.18
C ASP A 64 -4.25 13.53 9.91
N GLU A 65 -3.42 13.87 10.89
CA GLU A 65 -2.34 14.84 10.70
C GLU A 65 -1.27 14.33 9.73
N ILE A 66 -0.92 13.05 9.78
CA ILE A 66 0.01 12.44 8.82
C ILE A 66 -0.60 12.40 7.42
N LYS A 67 -1.89 12.05 7.30
CA LYS A 67 -2.62 12.09 6.02
C LYS A 67 -2.55 13.47 5.39
N LYS A 68 -2.83 14.53 6.15
CA LYS A 68 -2.79 15.92 5.66
C LYS A 68 -1.40 16.29 5.11
N VAL A 69 -0.34 15.94 5.83
CA VAL A 69 1.05 16.22 5.40
C VAL A 69 1.38 15.49 4.10
N TRP A 70 1.07 14.20 4.01
CA TRP A 70 1.34 13.42 2.80
C TRP A 70 0.49 13.86 1.62
N MET A 71 -0.79 14.16 1.83
CA MET A 71 -1.65 14.68 0.78
C MET A 71 -1.11 15.98 0.20
N ALA A 72 -0.68 16.92 1.05
CA ALA A 72 -0.06 18.16 0.60
C ALA A 72 1.23 17.91 -0.20
N ALA A 73 2.11 17.04 0.30
CA ALA A 73 3.38 16.73 -0.36
C ALA A 73 3.21 16.01 -1.71
N LEU A 74 2.21 15.13 -1.83
CA LEU A 74 1.86 14.45 -3.07
C LEU A 74 1.29 15.43 -4.10
N THR A 75 0.38 16.32 -3.67
CA THR A 75 -0.17 17.38 -4.52
C THR A 75 0.92 18.32 -5.04
N GLU A 76 1.88 18.73 -4.20
CA GLU A 76 3.02 19.55 -4.61
C GLU A 76 3.87 18.86 -5.70
N LYS A 77 3.91 17.54 -5.69
CA LYS A 77 4.58 16.72 -6.72
C LYS A 77 3.73 16.47 -7.96
N GLY A 78 2.53 17.04 -8.04
CA GLY A 78 1.61 16.88 -9.16
C GLY A 78 0.86 15.55 -9.18
N ILE A 79 0.78 14.87 -8.03
CA ILE A 79 0.00 13.63 -7.89
C ILE A 79 -1.41 14.01 -7.43
N ASP A 80 -2.40 13.80 -8.30
CA ASP A 80 -3.81 13.95 -7.95
C ASP A 80 -4.30 12.71 -7.19
N ILE A 81 -4.70 12.89 -5.94
CA ILE A 81 -5.12 11.81 -5.03
C ILE A 81 -6.61 11.46 -5.22
N ASP A 82 -7.38 12.33 -5.88
CA ASP A 82 -8.79 12.12 -6.16
C ASP A 82 -9.04 11.44 -7.51
N ASP A 83 -8.07 11.50 -8.44
CA ASP A 83 -8.10 10.85 -9.77
C ASP A 83 -7.40 9.47 -9.82
N GLN A 84 -7.37 8.75 -8.68
CA GLN A 84 -6.73 7.43 -8.53
C GLN A 84 -7.72 6.31 -8.22
#